data_AF-A0A060BVG4-F1
#
_entry.id   AF-A0A060BVG4-F1
#
_cell.length_a   1.000
_cell.length_b   1.000
_cell.length_c   1.000
_cell.angle_alpha   90.00
_cell.angle_beta   90.00
_cell.angle_gamma   90.00
#
_symmetry.space_group_name_H-M   'P 1'
#
loop_
_entity.id
_entity.type
_entity.pdbx_description
1 polymer ?
#
loop_
_entity_poly.entity_id
_entity_poly.type
_entity_poly.pdbx_seq_one_letter_code
_entity_poly.pdbx_strand_id
1 'polypeptide(L)'
;YVAMCRHRGDHAEADRAQAAIDEMKAAILEHGWDGDWFLRAYDYYGDKVGSHEQAEGQLWIEPQGFIIMGGVGVDDGKAERTLDAIKERLDTPHGMVLLNPCFTEYQVRYGEISTYPGGYKENAGIFCHNNPWIIIAETVMGRGEDAWRHWKQI
;
A
#
# COMPACT_ATOMS: atom_id res chain seq x y z
N TYR A 1 19.59 -3.42 -3.09
CA TYR A 1 20.72 -3.99 -2.34
C TYR A 1 21.44 -5.08 -3.14
N VAL A 2 20.76 -6.18 -3.51
CA VAL A 2 21.30 -7.30 -4.34
C VAL A 2 22.18 -6.83 -5.50
N ALA A 3 21.69 -5.90 -6.33
CA ALA A 3 22.43 -5.36 -7.48
C ALA A 3 23.80 -4.75 -7.11
N MET A 4 23.89 -4.08 -5.95
CA MET A 4 25.15 -3.49 -5.47
C MET A 4 26.14 -4.58 -5.04
N CYS A 5 25.67 -5.64 -4.36
CA CYS A 5 26.52 -6.77 -3.97
C CYS A 5 27.05 -7.51 -5.20
N ARG A 6 26.20 -7.77 -6.20
CA ARG A 6 26.61 -8.32 -7.50
C ARG A 6 27.66 -7.45 -8.18
N HIS A 7 27.44 -6.14 -8.22
CA HIS A 7 28.39 -5.20 -8.83
C HIS A 7 29.75 -5.21 -8.12
N ARG A 8 29.77 -5.41 -6.79
CA ARG A 8 31.00 -5.55 -5.99
C ARG A 8 31.65 -6.94 -6.09
N GLY A 9 31.06 -7.89 -6.80
CA GLY A 9 31.53 -9.28 -6.87
C GLY A 9 31.19 -10.12 -5.62
N ASP A 10 30.38 -9.60 -4.70
CA ASP A 10 29.92 -10.33 -3.51
C ASP A 10 28.66 -11.14 -3.85
N HIS A 11 28.88 -12.24 -4.57
CA HIS A 11 27.79 -13.07 -5.08
C HIS A 11 27.03 -13.80 -3.97
N ALA A 12 27.74 -14.31 -2.95
CA ALA A 12 27.12 -15.03 -1.85
C ALA A 12 26.16 -14.14 -1.06
N GLU A 13 26.55 -12.89 -0.76
CA GLU A 13 25.67 -11.94 -0.09
C GLU A 13 24.48 -11.53 -0.97
N ALA A 14 24.70 -11.36 -2.28
CA ALA A 14 23.63 -11.08 -3.21
C ALA A 14 22.59 -12.21 -3.27
N ASP A 15 23.02 -13.46 -3.27
CA ASP A 15 22.15 -14.65 -3.25
C ASP A 15 21.37 -14.74 -1.93
N ARG A 16 22.03 -14.52 -0.80
CA ARG A 16 21.37 -14.46 0.52
C ARG A 16 20.28 -13.39 0.57
N ALA A 17 20.58 -12.19 0.08
CA ALA A 17 19.63 -11.09 0.07
C ALA A 17 18.49 -11.31 -0.93
N GLN A 18 18.75 -11.97 -2.07
CA GLN A 18 17.70 -12.33 -3.02
C GLN A 18 16.72 -13.33 -2.42
N ALA A 19 17.20 -14.36 -1.73
CA ALA A 19 16.35 -15.32 -1.04
C ALA A 19 15.43 -14.66 -0.02
N ALA A 20 15.93 -13.68 0.75
CA ALA A 20 15.11 -12.91 1.69
C ALA A 20 14.05 -12.03 0.99
N ILE A 21 14.34 -11.48 -0.19
CA ILE A 21 13.34 -10.76 -1.01
C ILE A 21 12.25 -11.73 -1.46
N ASP A 22 12.63 -12.91 -1.94
CA ASP A 22 11.68 -13.90 -2.44
C ASP A 22 10.77 -14.42 -1.32
N GLU A 23 11.32 -14.67 -0.13
CA GLU A 23 10.57 -15.00 1.08
C GLU A 23 9.59 -13.90 1.47
N MET A 24 10.02 -12.63 1.45
CA MET A 24 9.15 -11.49 1.75
C MET A 24 8.02 -11.35 0.72
N LYS A 25 8.29 -11.54 -0.58
CA LYS A 25 7.26 -11.51 -1.62
C LYS A 25 6.21 -12.60 -1.39
N ALA A 26 6.65 -13.81 -1.05
CA ALA A 26 5.74 -14.91 -0.71
C ALA A 26 4.90 -14.57 0.52
N ALA A 27 5.51 -14.05 1.60
CA ALA A 27 4.80 -13.65 2.80
C ALA A 27 3.75 -12.54 2.55
N ILE A 28 4.06 -11.55 1.71
CA ILE A 28 3.10 -10.50 1.32
C ILE A 28 1.89 -11.12 0.60
N LEU A 29 2.12 -12.06 -0.32
CA LEU A 29 1.04 -12.69 -1.09
C LEU A 29 0.19 -13.65 -0.25
N GLU A 30 0.82 -14.40 0.66
CA GLU A 30 0.15 -15.41 1.49
C GLU A 30 -0.58 -14.78 2.68
N HIS A 31 0.05 -13.84 3.37
CA HIS A 31 -0.44 -13.29 4.63
C HIS A 31 -0.83 -11.82 4.55
N GLY A 32 -0.41 -11.10 3.51
CA GLY A 32 -0.71 -9.69 3.30
C GLY A 32 -1.86 -9.43 2.34
N TRP A 33 -2.44 -10.44 1.69
CA TRP A 33 -3.55 -10.27 0.76
C TRP A 33 -4.91 -10.36 1.45
N ASP A 34 -5.77 -9.38 1.22
CA ASP A 34 -7.09 -9.28 1.88
C ASP A 34 -8.28 -9.55 0.95
N GLY A 35 -8.02 -9.90 -0.30
CA GLY A 35 -9.06 -10.28 -1.28
C GLY A 35 -9.16 -9.32 -2.45
N ASP A 36 -9.18 -8.01 -2.18
CA ASP A 36 -9.20 -6.94 -3.20
C ASP A 36 -8.00 -5.98 -3.11
N TRP A 37 -7.34 -5.93 -1.95
CA TRP A 37 -6.16 -5.11 -1.69
C TRP A 37 -5.21 -5.80 -0.70
N PHE A 38 -4.06 -5.19 -0.44
CA PHE A 38 -3.12 -5.67 0.58
C PHE A 38 -3.42 -5.05 1.95
N LEU A 39 -3.30 -5.87 2.99
CA LEU A 39 -3.39 -5.45 4.39
C LEU A 39 -2.40 -4.35 4.71
N ARG A 40 -2.77 -3.51 5.68
CA ARG A 40 -1.89 -2.46 6.20
C ARG A 40 -0.85 -2.99 7.18
N ALA A 41 -1.27 -3.89 8.07
CA ALA A 41 -0.46 -4.46 9.13
C ALA A 41 -1.18 -5.63 9.82
N TYR A 42 -0.51 -6.19 10.82
CA TYR A 42 -1.09 -6.93 11.93
C TYR A 42 -0.81 -6.15 13.22
N ASP A 43 -1.79 -6.09 14.14
CA ASP A 43 -1.67 -5.36 15.40
C ASP A 43 -0.89 -6.17 16.47
N TYR A 44 -0.83 -5.64 17.70
CA TYR A 44 -0.13 -6.29 18.81
C TYR A 44 -0.61 -7.73 19.10
N TYR A 45 -1.89 -8.01 18.87
CA TYR A 45 -2.50 -9.32 19.11
C TYR A 45 -2.43 -10.24 17.89
N GLY A 46 -1.91 -9.73 16.77
CA GLY A 46 -1.94 -10.42 15.49
C GLY A 46 -3.29 -10.30 14.78
N ASP A 47 -4.13 -9.34 15.18
CA ASP A 47 -5.36 -9.04 14.45
C ASP A 47 -5.01 -8.23 13.19
N LYS A 48 -5.70 -8.47 12.07
CA LYS A 48 -5.48 -7.73 10.83
C LYS A 48 -5.74 -6.23 11.03
N VAL A 49 -5.05 -5.39 10.26
CA VAL A 49 -5.31 -3.95 10.13
C VAL A 49 -5.36 -3.61 8.64
N GLY A 50 -6.36 -2.82 8.21
CA GLY A 50 -6.55 -2.53 6.79
C GLY A 50 -7.14 -3.72 6.03
N SER A 51 -8.19 -4.32 6.59
CA SER A 51 -8.96 -5.42 6.03
C SER A 51 -10.43 -5.02 5.79
N HIS A 52 -11.09 -5.70 4.86
CA HIS A 52 -12.54 -5.65 4.69
C HIS A 52 -13.31 -6.16 5.93
N GLU A 53 -12.64 -6.87 6.84
CA GLU A 53 -13.22 -7.39 8.08
C GLU A 53 -13.51 -6.30 9.13
N GLN A 54 -12.85 -5.13 9.08
CA GLN A 54 -13.11 -4.03 10.02
C GLN A 54 -14.23 -3.09 9.54
N ALA A 55 -14.84 -2.34 10.46
CA ALA A 55 -15.84 -1.32 10.12
C ALA A 55 -15.22 -0.01 9.58
N GLU A 56 -14.05 0.36 10.09
CA GLU A 56 -13.31 1.59 9.74
C GLU A 56 -11.85 1.23 9.40
N GLY A 57 -11.17 2.08 8.63
CA GLY A 57 -9.78 1.87 8.23
C GLY A 57 -9.58 0.56 7.48
N GLN A 58 -10.45 0.27 6.50
CA GLN A 58 -10.42 -0.98 5.74
C GLN A 58 -9.35 -0.98 4.66
N LEU A 59 -9.23 0.10 3.88
CA LEU A 59 -8.23 0.23 2.82
C LEU A 59 -7.30 1.38 3.17
N TRP A 60 -5.98 1.14 3.10
CA TRP A 60 -4.93 2.11 3.37
C TRP A 60 -4.03 2.24 2.16
N ILE A 61 -3.57 3.43 1.84
CA ILE A 61 -2.87 3.71 0.58
C ILE A 61 -1.40 3.24 0.57
N GLU A 62 -0.72 3.26 1.72
CA GLU A 62 0.74 3.11 1.76
C GLU A 62 1.27 1.75 1.29
N PRO A 63 0.70 0.60 1.73
CA PRO A 63 1.19 -0.70 1.28
C PRO A 63 1.04 -0.85 -0.22
N GLN A 64 -0.07 -0.35 -0.76
CA GLN A 64 -0.51 -0.66 -2.12
C GLN A 64 0.50 -0.15 -3.14
N GLY A 65 0.88 1.12 -3.03
CA GLY A 65 1.87 1.72 -3.94
C GLY A 65 3.22 1.01 -3.85
N PHE A 66 3.74 0.79 -2.64
CA PHE A 66 5.05 0.17 -2.44
C PHE A 66 5.11 -1.30 -2.86
N ILE A 67 4.07 -2.08 -2.59
CA ILE A 67 3.99 -3.49 -2.95
C ILE A 67 3.99 -3.63 -4.48
N ILE A 68 3.16 -2.84 -5.17
CA ILE A 68 3.10 -2.87 -6.64
C ILE A 68 4.41 -2.34 -7.25
N MET A 69 4.99 -1.25 -6.72
CA MET A 69 6.31 -0.76 -7.13
C MET A 69 7.43 -1.79 -6.91
N GLY A 70 7.28 -2.66 -5.89
CA GLY A 70 8.15 -3.81 -5.64
C GLY A 70 7.93 -5.00 -6.58
N GLY A 71 6.99 -4.89 -7.52
CA GLY A 71 6.64 -5.90 -8.50
C GLY A 71 5.81 -7.05 -7.93
N VAL A 72 5.14 -6.85 -6.79
CA VAL A 72 4.27 -7.87 -6.18
C VAL A 72 2.84 -7.66 -6.65
N GLY A 73 2.17 -8.74 -7.08
CA GLY A 73 0.80 -8.71 -7.56
C GLY A 73 0.62 -8.25 -9.01
N VAL A 74 1.72 -7.91 -9.71
CA VAL A 74 1.69 -7.39 -11.09
C VAL A 74 1.26 -8.46 -12.10
N ASP A 75 1.70 -9.71 -11.91
CA ASP A 75 1.51 -10.79 -12.89
C ASP A 75 0.29 -11.71 -12.57
N ASP A 76 -0.42 -11.47 -11.47
CA ASP A 76 -1.48 -12.36 -10.97
C ASP A 76 -2.84 -11.66 -10.78
N GLY A 77 -2.98 -10.44 -11.29
CA GLY A 77 -4.19 -9.62 -11.25
C GLY A 77 -4.47 -8.91 -9.91
N LYS A 78 -3.66 -9.14 -8.87
CA LYS A 78 -3.87 -8.49 -7.55
C LYS A 78 -3.59 -6.99 -7.59
N ALA A 79 -2.56 -6.57 -8.31
CA ALA A 79 -2.23 -5.15 -8.47
C ALA A 79 -3.34 -4.39 -9.21
N GLU A 80 -3.91 -4.99 -10.26
CA GLU A 80 -5.04 -4.42 -10.99
C GLU A 80 -6.26 -4.22 -10.07
N ARG A 81 -6.66 -5.27 -9.34
CA ARG A 81 -7.75 -5.19 -8.36
C ARG A 81 -7.50 -4.15 -7.26
N THR A 82 -6.27 -4.06 -6.79
CA THR A 82 -5.88 -3.11 -5.75
C THR A 82 -6.01 -1.66 -6.25
N LEU A 83 -5.53 -1.37 -7.47
CA LEU A 83 -5.61 -0.04 -8.05
C LEU A 83 -7.07 0.37 -8.35
N ASP A 84 -7.91 -0.58 -8.76
CA ASP A 84 -9.34 -0.33 -8.94
C ASP A 84 -10.02 -0.01 -7.59
N ALA A 85 -9.70 -0.76 -6.53
CA ALA A 85 -10.23 -0.48 -5.19
C ALA A 85 -9.79 0.90 -4.66
N ILE A 86 -8.55 1.32 -4.93
CA ILE A 86 -8.05 2.66 -4.58
C ILE A 86 -8.84 3.73 -5.33
N LYS A 87 -9.03 3.56 -6.64
CA LYS A 87 -9.79 4.51 -7.46
C LYS A 87 -11.23 4.63 -7.01
N GLU A 88 -11.86 3.53 -6.59
CA GLU A 88 -13.22 3.55 -6.08
C GLU A 88 -13.33 4.20 -4.70
N ARG A 89 -12.38 3.93 -3.81
CA ARG A 89 -12.57 4.19 -2.36
C ARG A 89 -11.73 5.32 -1.78
N LEU A 90 -10.59 5.63 -2.40
CA LEU A 90 -9.64 6.62 -1.89
C LEU A 90 -9.55 7.87 -2.79
N ASP A 91 -9.85 7.77 -4.09
CA ASP A 91 -9.75 8.88 -5.05
C ASP A 91 -10.77 9.99 -4.75
N THR A 92 -10.32 11.24 -4.89
CA THR A 92 -11.14 12.45 -4.75
C THR A 92 -10.67 13.50 -5.76
N PRO A 93 -11.45 14.57 -6.01
CA PRO A 93 -11.00 15.68 -6.87
C PRO A 93 -9.70 16.38 -6.44
N HIS A 94 -9.23 16.15 -5.20
CA HIS A 94 -8.06 16.80 -4.60
C HIS A 94 -6.89 15.84 -4.32
N GLY A 95 -6.99 14.59 -4.81
CA GLY A 95 -6.02 13.53 -4.54
C GLY A 95 -6.61 12.40 -3.70
N MET A 96 -5.79 11.38 -3.45
CA MET A 96 -6.20 10.17 -2.72
C MET A 96 -6.01 10.33 -1.21
N VAL A 97 -7.04 9.97 -0.45
CA VAL A 97 -6.99 9.94 1.02
C VAL A 97 -6.14 8.78 1.54
N LEU A 98 -5.58 8.91 2.75
CA LEU A 98 -4.68 7.91 3.32
C LEU A 98 -5.37 6.57 3.60
N LEU A 99 -6.61 6.59 4.09
CA LEU A 99 -7.38 5.40 4.41
C LEU A 99 -8.89 5.63 4.26
N ASN A 100 -9.67 4.56 4.11
CA ASN A 100 -11.13 4.61 4.06
C ASN A 100 -11.77 3.35 4.68
N PRO A 101 -12.88 3.48 5.45
CA PRO A 101 -13.43 4.72 6.03
C PRO A 101 -12.50 5.33 7.09
N CYS A 102 -12.64 6.62 7.39
CA CYS A 102 -11.90 7.25 8.51
C CYS A 102 -12.30 6.65 9.85
N PHE A 103 -11.43 6.74 10.85
CA PHE A 103 -11.80 6.44 12.23
C PHE A 103 -12.67 7.56 12.81
N THR A 104 -13.80 7.22 13.44
CA THR A 104 -14.68 8.20 14.09
C THR A 104 -14.53 8.26 15.61
N GLU A 105 -13.93 7.24 16.20
CA GLU A 105 -13.59 7.16 17.62
C GLU A 105 -12.12 6.81 17.82
N TYR A 106 -11.60 7.13 19.01
CA TYR A 106 -10.23 6.80 19.36
C TYR A 106 -10.02 5.29 19.46
N GLN A 107 -9.14 4.77 18.61
CA GLN A 107 -8.68 3.39 18.58
C GLN A 107 -7.39 3.28 19.38
N VAL A 108 -7.51 2.97 20.68
CA VAL A 108 -6.37 2.85 21.61
C VAL A 108 -5.26 1.93 21.09
N ARG A 109 -5.63 0.87 20.36
CA ARG A 109 -4.68 -0.09 19.78
C ARG A 109 -3.87 0.47 18.61
N TYR A 110 -4.35 1.52 17.95
CA TYR A 110 -3.71 2.11 16.77
C TYR A 110 -3.01 3.44 17.07
N GLY A 111 -3.18 3.98 18.27
CA GLY A 111 -2.50 5.19 18.71
C GLY A 111 -2.97 6.43 17.95
N GLU A 112 -2.03 7.29 17.58
CA GLU A 112 -2.29 8.66 17.10
C GLU A 112 -3.18 8.74 15.86
N ILE A 113 -3.17 7.72 14.99
CA ILE A 113 -3.94 7.72 13.74
C ILE A 113 -5.42 8.05 13.93
N SER A 114 -6.01 7.63 15.05
CA SER A 114 -7.44 7.79 15.34
C SER A 114 -7.76 9.02 16.20
N THR A 115 -6.76 9.86 16.48
CA THR A 115 -6.93 11.07 17.29
C THR A 115 -7.30 12.29 16.46
N TYR A 116 -6.95 12.29 15.17
CA TYR A 116 -7.33 13.33 14.23
C TYR A 116 -8.81 13.18 13.86
N PRO A 117 -9.57 14.28 13.73
CA PRO A 117 -10.90 14.24 13.12
C PRO A 117 -10.82 13.65 11.70
N GLY A 118 -11.83 12.88 11.31
CA GLY A 118 -11.87 12.23 9.99
C GLY A 118 -11.74 13.24 8.84
N GLY A 119 -10.87 12.93 7.87
CA GLY A 119 -10.56 13.78 6.73
C GLY A 119 -9.35 14.70 6.93
N TYR A 120 -8.75 14.69 8.13
CA TYR A 120 -7.57 15.49 8.43
C TYR A 120 -6.36 14.62 8.71
N LYS A 121 -5.21 15.10 8.23
CA LYS A 121 -3.91 14.54 8.58
C LYS A 121 -3.89 13.04 8.27
N GLU A 122 -3.36 12.20 9.15
CA GLU A 122 -3.23 10.77 8.88
C GLU A 122 -4.59 10.02 8.94
N ASN A 123 -5.63 10.58 9.58
CA ASN A 123 -6.98 9.98 9.59
C ASN A 123 -7.79 10.34 8.34
N ALA A 124 -7.51 9.63 7.24
CA ALA A 124 -8.17 9.84 5.95
C ALA A 124 -7.99 11.25 5.34
N GLY A 125 -6.95 11.99 5.74
CA GLY A 125 -6.53 13.17 5.00
C GLY A 125 -5.78 12.79 3.72
N ILE A 126 -5.70 13.73 2.79
CA ILE A 126 -4.88 13.59 1.58
C ILE A 126 -3.43 13.90 1.97
N PHE A 127 -2.63 12.86 2.04
CA PHE A 127 -1.21 12.96 2.36
C PHE A 127 -0.40 12.94 1.06
N CYS A 128 -0.18 14.10 0.44
CA CYS A 128 0.39 14.18 -0.91
C CYS A 128 1.73 13.46 -1.09
N HIS A 129 2.46 13.18 0.00
CA HIS A 129 3.67 12.34 -0.03
C HIS A 129 3.39 10.93 -0.60
N ASN A 130 2.30 10.27 -0.19
CA ASN A 130 2.04 8.87 -0.52
C ASN A 130 1.31 8.69 -1.87
N ASN A 131 0.67 9.73 -2.38
CA ASN A 131 -0.04 9.72 -3.66
C ASN A 131 0.89 9.35 -4.84
N PRO A 132 2.12 9.91 -4.94
CA PRO A 132 3.12 9.47 -5.91
C PRO A 132 3.40 7.97 -5.95
N TRP A 133 3.25 7.23 -4.84
CA TRP A 133 3.48 5.79 -4.85
C TRP A 133 2.41 5.06 -5.67
N ILE A 134 1.15 5.49 -5.58
CA ILE A 134 0.08 4.98 -6.44
C ILE A 134 0.30 5.44 -7.88
N ILE A 135 0.68 6.70 -8.11
CA ILE A 135 0.97 7.21 -9.47
C ILE A 135 2.04 6.34 -10.14
N ILE A 136 3.13 6.02 -9.44
CA ILE A 136 4.17 5.14 -9.98
C ILE A 136 3.64 3.71 -10.17
N ALA A 137 2.89 3.17 -9.20
CA ALA A 137 2.28 1.84 -9.34
C ALA A 137 1.35 1.72 -10.56
N GLU A 138 0.56 2.75 -10.87
CA GLU A 138 -0.25 2.85 -12.09
C GLU A 138 0.64 2.78 -13.35
N THR A 139 1.80 3.46 -13.34
CA THR A 139 2.75 3.34 -14.47
C THR A 139 3.37 1.95 -14.59
N VAL A 140 3.66 1.27 -13.48
CA VAL A 140 4.14 -0.12 -13.47
C VAL A 140 3.11 -1.05 -14.12
N MET A 141 1.83 -0.81 -13.87
CA MET A 141 0.70 -1.55 -14.46
C MET A 141 0.30 -1.08 -15.87
N GLY A 142 1.00 -0.10 -16.45
CA GLY A 142 0.69 0.43 -17.79
C GLY A 142 -0.56 1.32 -17.86
N ARG A 143 -1.09 1.77 -16.72
CA ARG A 143 -2.28 2.63 -16.60
C ARG A 143 -1.93 4.12 -16.66
N GLY A 144 -1.27 4.53 -17.74
CA GLY A 144 -0.71 5.88 -17.89
C GLY A 144 -1.73 7.03 -17.77
N GLU A 145 -2.96 6.84 -18.23
CA GLU A 145 -4.04 7.84 -18.11
C GLU A 145 -4.50 8.01 -16.65
N ASP A 146 -4.61 6.92 -15.90
CA ASP A 146 -4.94 6.97 -14.47
C ASP A 146 -3.80 7.64 -13.69
N ALA A 147 -2.53 7.28 -13.97
CA ALA A 147 -1.35 7.90 -13.38
C ALA A 147 -1.32 9.43 -13.63
N TRP A 148 -1.54 9.86 -14.88
CA TRP A 148 -1.55 11.28 -15.24
C TRP A 148 -2.73 12.02 -14.61
N ARG A 149 -3.91 11.39 -14.51
CA ARG A 149 -5.06 11.97 -13.82
C ARG A 149 -4.73 12.24 -12.36
N HIS A 150 -4.22 11.25 -11.63
CA HIS A 150 -3.92 11.38 -10.21
C HIS A 150 -2.81 12.40 -9.95
N TRP A 151 -1.80 12.49 -10.82
CA TRP A 151 -0.76 13.53 -10.73
C TRP A 151 -1.32 14.95 -10.80
N LYS A 152 -2.33 15.21 -11.64
CA LYS A 152 -2.93 16.55 -11.79
C LYS A 152 -3.84 16.97 -10.64
N GLN A 153 -4.28 16.04 -9.79
CA GLN A 153 -5.19 16.34 -8.69
C GLN A 153 -4.48 16.99 -7.48
N ILE A 154 -3.15 16.86 -7.40
CA ILE A 154 -2.29 17.34 -6.31
C ILE A 154 -1.21 18.30 -6.83
#